data_AF-A0A1Y6F4I5-F1
#
_entry.id   AF-A0A1Y6F4I5-F1
#
_cell.length_a   1.000
_cell.length_b   1.000
_cell.length_c   1.000
_cell.angle_alpha   90.00
_cell.angle_beta   90.00
_cell.angle_gamma   90.00
#
_symmetry.space_group_name_H-M   'P 1'
#
loop_
_entity.id
_entity.type
_entity.pdbx_description
1 polymer ?
#
loop_
_entity_poly.entity_id
_entity_poly.type
_entity_poly.pdbx_seq_one_letter_code
_entity_poly.pdbx_strand_id
1 'polypeptide(L)'
;MKTPTFKRRVLHSAPLLFIAFGVTACFDDDDDDDIMMPAPTPTPTPPATGTYDVTACLEQEVAPGVAVADLIVPDTLTLNLAGASGFPNGRQLADPVIDVTLAVIFLDLSVHSPTTLAGLPLNPPANDVAFRSDFPFLAPPQGSPPVTTSTSTSFDFRTAAVSEYVRVDRMGMPAVATALIGSDSKIAYNDADPADDVAGTFVPELAEQLTGLTNALADDLVGAGLTPCATEET
;
A
#
# COMPACT_ATOMS: atom_id res chain seq x y z
N MET A 1 39.19 26.33 -42.16
CA MET A 1 38.09 25.84 -41.30
C MET A 1 37.09 25.14 -42.20
N LYS A 2 36.97 23.82 -42.10
CA LYS A 2 36.31 22.94 -43.09
C LYS A 2 34.84 22.80 -42.70
N THR A 3 33.94 23.40 -43.46
CA THR A 3 32.49 23.38 -43.22
C THR A 3 31.90 22.10 -43.84
N PRO A 4 31.24 21.20 -43.08
CA PRO A 4 30.64 20.01 -43.65
C PRO A 4 29.28 20.31 -44.30
N THR A 5 29.10 19.79 -45.51
CA THR A 5 27.91 19.88 -46.35
C THR A 5 26.81 18.93 -45.85
N PHE A 6 25.65 19.45 -45.46
CA PHE A 6 24.49 18.64 -45.09
C PHE A 6 23.66 18.26 -46.33
N LYS A 7 23.58 16.96 -46.65
CA LYS A 7 22.65 16.43 -47.66
C LYS A 7 21.24 16.33 -47.03
N ARG A 8 20.28 17.08 -47.57
CA ARG A 8 18.85 16.94 -47.25
C ARG A 8 18.32 15.61 -47.79
N ARG A 9 17.87 14.71 -46.91
CA ARG A 9 16.99 13.59 -47.27
C ARG A 9 15.55 14.07 -47.18
N VAL A 10 14.83 14.02 -48.30
CA VAL A 10 13.39 14.25 -48.37
C VAL A 10 12.71 12.95 -47.94
N LEU A 11 12.02 12.97 -46.81
CA LEU A 11 11.15 11.87 -46.38
C LEU A 11 9.70 12.26 -46.70
N HIS A 12 9.02 11.40 -47.45
CA HIS A 12 7.65 11.62 -47.90
C HIS A 12 6.67 11.54 -46.72
N SER A 13 5.83 12.57 -46.58
CA SER A 13 4.70 12.61 -45.65
C SER A 13 3.48 11.93 -46.28
N ALA A 14 3.01 10.85 -45.66
CA ALA A 14 1.69 10.27 -45.95
C ALA A 14 0.63 10.91 -45.03
N PRO A 15 -0.59 11.21 -45.52
CA PRO A 15 -1.61 11.86 -44.72
C PRO A 15 -2.37 10.81 -43.90
N LEU A 16 -2.43 10.99 -42.58
CA LEU A 16 -3.35 10.24 -41.72
C LEU A 16 -4.69 10.97 -41.67
N LEU A 17 -5.70 10.27 -42.15
CA LEU A 17 -7.09 10.68 -42.30
C LEU A 17 -7.74 10.82 -40.92
N PHE A 18 -8.27 12.01 -40.61
CA PHE A 18 -9.15 12.22 -39.46
C PHE A 18 -10.51 11.59 -39.74
N ILE A 19 -10.92 10.63 -38.91
CA ILE A 19 -12.28 10.10 -38.88
C ILE A 19 -12.90 10.46 -37.53
N ALA A 20 -13.96 11.26 -37.58
CA ALA A 20 -14.79 11.62 -36.45
C ALA A 20 -15.98 10.65 -36.36
N PHE A 21 -16.12 9.96 -35.23
CA PHE A 21 -17.35 9.35 -34.73
C PHE A 21 -17.25 9.45 -33.18
N GLY A 22 -18.18 10.04 -32.44
CA GLY A 22 -19.61 9.78 -32.44
C GLY A 22 -19.89 8.81 -31.29
N VAL A 23 -19.72 9.24 -30.04
CA VAL A 23 -19.94 8.40 -28.86
C VAL A 23 -21.42 8.35 -28.53
N THR A 24 -22.06 7.22 -28.83
CA THR A 24 -23.33 6.81 -28.25
C THR A 24 -23.11 5.51 -27.49
N ALA A 25 -23.21 5.58 -26.16
CA ALA A 25 -23.13 4.43 -25.28
C ALA A 25 -24.45 3.63 -25.34
N CYS A 26 -24.36 2.30 -25.40
CA CYS A 26 -25.23 1.34 -24.71
C CYS A 26 -24.75 -0.10 -25.00
N PHE A 27 -24.58 -0.86 -23.91
CA PHE A 27 -24.52 -2.31 -23.72
C PHE A 27 -24.40 -3.23 -24.95
N ASP A 28 -23.38 -4.10 -24.87
CA ASP A 28 -23.20 -5.37 -25.60
C ASP A 28 -24.50 -6.09 -25.99
N ASP A 29 -24.57 -6.45 -27.27
CA ASP A 29 -24.99 -7.78 -27.70
C ASP A 29 -24.03 -8.20 -28.82
N ASP A 30 -23.20 -9.18 -28.48
CA ASP A 30 -22.42 -10.13 -29.27
C ASP A 30 -21.64 -9.70 -30.54
N ASP A 31 -20.40 -10.20 -30.52
CA ASP A 31 -19.50 -10.59 -31.61
C ASP A 31 -18.52 -9.55 -32.20
N ASP A 32 -17.25 -9.90 -31.98
CA ASP A 32 -16.04 -9.52 -32.74
C ASP A 32 -15.48 -8.10 -32.57
N ASP A 33 -14.99 -7.76 -31.37
CA ASP A 33 -14.08 -6.62 -31.18
C ASP A 33 -12.81 -7.02 -30.41
N ASP A 34 -11.67 -6.51 -30.89
CA ASP A 34 -10.32 -6.65 -30.32
C ASP A 34 -10.31 -6.23 -28.83
N ILE A 35 -10.59 -7.19 -27.96
CA ILE A 35 -10.47 -7.07 -26.50
C ILE A 35 -9.01 -6.79 -26.19
N MET A 36 -8.73 -5.64 -25.58
CA MET A 36 -7.50 -5.41 -24.83
C MET A 36 -7.35 -6.57 -23.84
N MET A 37 -6.53 -7.56 -24.20
CA MET A 37 -6.35 -8.72 -23.35
C MET A 37 -5.88 -8.24 -21.97
N PRO A 38 -6.48 -8.73 -20.87
CA PRO A 38 -5.84 -8.56 -19.58
C PRO A 38 -4.42 -9.10 -19.70
N ALA A 39 -3.45 -8.41 -19.10
CA ALA A 39 -2.10 -8.94 -18.99
C ALA A 39 -2.20 -10.41 -18.54
N PRO A 40 -1.47 -11.35 -19.17
CA PRO A 40 -1.57 -12.75 -18.81
C PRO A 40 -1.35 -12.86 -17.31
N THR A 41 -2.32 -13.45 -16.61
CA THR A 41 -2.15 -13.80 -15.20
C THR A 41 -0.84 -14.58 -15.11
N PRO A 42 0.14 -14.12 -14.30
CA PRO A 42 1.36 -14.89 -14.13
C PRO A 42 0.97 -16.32 -13.78
N THR A 43 1.58 -17.28 -14.48
CA THR A 43 1.38 -18.69 -14.14
C THR A 43 1.79 -18.83 -12.68
N PRO A 44 0.92 -19.35 -11.79
CA PRO A 44 1.27 -19.47 -10.38
C PRO A 44 2.54 -20.31 -10.31
N THR A 45 3.58 -19.74 -9.72
CA THR A 45 4.76 -20.52 -9.34
C THR A 45 4.26 -21.68 -8.47
N PRO A 46 4.72 -22.92 -8.69
CA PRO A 46 4.35 -24.03 -7.82
C PRO A 46 4.60 -23.62 -6.37
N PRO A 47 3.65 -23.83 -5.43
CA PRO A 47 3.82 -23.40 -4.05
C PRO A 47 5.18 -23.84 -3.54
N ALA A 48 5.96 -22.90 -2.99
CA ALA A 48 7.22 -23.23 -2.35
C ALA A 48 6.98 -24.38 -1.37
N THR A 49 7.71 -25.47 -1.55
CA THR A 49 7.55 -26.69 -0.74
C THR A 49 8.24 -26.60 0.63
N GLY A 50 8.80 -25.44 0.97
CA GLY A 50 9.46 -25.18 2.25
C GLY A 50 8.52 -24.54 3.25
N THR A 51 8.57 -24.99 4.50
CA THR A 51 8.07 -24.21 5.63
C THR A 51 9.09 -23.12 5.91
N TYR A 52 8.67 -21.86 6.05
CA TYR A 52 9.56 -20.76 6.43
C TYR A 52 9.41 -20.40 7.90
N ASP A 53 10.53 -20.16 8.58
CA ASP A 53 10.59 -19.53 9.90
C ASP A 53 10.68 -18.00 9.75
N VAL A 54 9.68 -17.29 10.27
CA VAL A 54 9.54 -15.83 10.21
C VAL A 54 10.09 -15.12 11.47
N THR A 55 10.66 -15.84 12.42
CA THR A 55 11.17 -15.27 13.68
C THR A 55 12.18 -14.15 13.43
N ALA A 56 13.12 -14.36 12.49
CA ALA A 56 14.12 -13.36 12.12
C ALA A 56 13.49 -12.08 11.55
N CYS A 57 12.34 -12.18 10.86
CA CYS A 57 11.61 -11.03 10.34
C CYS A 57 11.02 -10.14 11.43
N LEU A 58 10.60 -10.74 12.55
CA LEU A 58 9.97 -10.03 13.67
C LEU A 58 11.01 -9.44 14.62
N GLU A 59 12.16 -10.11 14.78
CA GLU A 59 13.22 -9.73 15.71
C GLU A 59 14.24 -8.75 15.12
N GLN A 60 14.31 -8.59 13.80
CA GLN A 60 15.21 -7.61 13.18
C GLN A 60 14.88 -6.17 13.61
N GLU A 61 15.89 -5.30 13.60
CA GLU A 61 15.74 -3.91 14.04
C GLU A 61 15.44 -2.97 12.85
N VAL A 62 14.40 -2.14 13.00
CA VAL A 62 14.11 -1.03 12.06
C VAL A 62 14.84 0.25 12.42
N ALA A 63 15.25 0.35 13.69
CA ALA A 63 16.07 1.41 14.26
C ALA A 63 16.79 0.84 15.49
N PRO A 64 17.88 1.46 15.96
CA PRO A 64 18.62 0.94 17.12
C PRO A 64 17.72 0.72 18.34
N GLY A 65 17.58 -0.54 18.76
CA GLY A 65 16.73 -0.94 19.89
C GLY A 65 15.23 -0.95 19.63
N VAL A 66 14.80 -0.95 18.36
CA VAL A 66 13.39 -1.05 17.96
C VAL A 66 13.24 -2.21 16.99
N ALA A 67 12.64 -3.32 17.46
CA ALA A 67 12.37 -4.47 16.62
C ALA A 67 11.18 -4.20 15.68
N VAL A 68 11.07 -4.99 14.61
CA VAL A 68 9.89 -4.97 13.73
C VAL A 68 8.61 -5.21 14.52
N ALA A 69 8.62 -6.19 15.43
CA ALA A 69 7.47 -6.49 16.27
C ALA A 69 6.98 -5.26 17.07
N ASP A 70 7.90 -4.47 17.62
CA ASP A 70 7.58 -3.26 18.40
C ASP A 70 7.02 -2.12 17.51
N LEU A 71 7.28 -2.16 16.21
CA LEU A 71 6.72 -1.22 15.25
C LEU A 71 5.29 -1.60 14.86
N ILE A 72 5.01 -2.89 14.68
CA ILE A 72 3.72 -3.39 14.17
C ILE A 72 2.72 -3.75 15.28
N VAL A 73 3.18 -3.90 16.53
CA VAL A 73 2.39 -4.22 17.71
C VAL A 73 2.78 -3.27 18.86
N PRO A 74 1.82 -2.56 19.50
CA PRO A 74 0.38 -2.56 19.24
C PRO A 74 -0.02 -1.76 18.00
N ASP A 75 -1.25 -1.94 17.53
CA ASP A 75 -1.81 -1.22 16.38
C ASP A 75 -2.14 0.23 16.73
N THR A 76 -1.09 1.04 16.90
CA THR A 76 -1.17 2.43 17.29
C THR A 76 -0.22 3.27 16.47
N LEU A 77 -0.65 4.48 16.13
CA LEU A 77 0.22 5.46 15.50
C LEU A 77 0.93 6.27 16.59
N THR A 78 2.26 6.17 16.65
CA THR A 78 3.06 6.89 17.64
C THR A 78 3.51 8.24 17.10
N LEU A 79 3.66 9.22 18.00
CA LEU A 79 4.07 10.57 17.64
C LEU A 79 5.10 11.12 18.63
N ASN A 80 6.29 11.39 18.11
CA ASN A 80 7.33 12.19 18.70
C ASN A 80 7.28 13.62 18.15
N LEU A 81 6.81 14.55 18.98
CA LEU A 81 6.68 15.97 18.63
C LEU A 81 8.01 16.70 18.41
N ALA A 82 9.14 16.08 18.79
CA ALA A 82 10.48 16.61 18.54
C ALA A 82 11.12 16.06 17.25
N GLY A 83 10.50 15.05 16.63
CA GLY A 83 10.98 14.44 15.39
C GLY A 83 10.35 15.05 14.14
N ALA A 84 10.95 14.76 12.98
CA ALA A 84 10.31 15.05 11.69
C ALA A 84 9.04 14.21 11.55
N SER A 85 7.98 14.80 10.99
CA SER A 85 6.73 14.08 10.73
C SER A 85 6.90 13.11 9.55
N GLY A 86 6.19 11.99 9.59
CA GLY A 86 6.16 10.98 8.55
C GLY A 86 6.38 9.60 9.13
N PHE A 87 5.89 8.58 8.45
CA PHE A 87 5.88 7.21 8.95
C PHE A 87 7.31 6.74 9.28
N PRO A 88 7.56 6.20 10.49
CA PRO A 88 6.57 5.78 11.51
C PRO A 88 6.18 6.86 12.54
N ASN A 89 6.78 8.05 12.51
CA ASN A 89 6.45 9.19 13.37
C ASN A 89 5.20 9.95 12.86
N GLY A 90 4.03 9.34 13.02
CA GLY A 90 2.81 9.77 12.38
C GLY A 90 2.73 9.30 10.92
N ARG A 91 1.90 9.95 10.11
CA ARG A 91 1.77 9.68 8.67
C ARG A 91 1.55 10.97 7.93
N GLN A 92 2.35 11.23 6.91
CA GLN A 92 2.05 12.22 5.88
C GLN A 92 1.10 11.60 4.87
N LEU A 93 0.39 12.46 4.12
CA LEU A 93 -0.56 12.03 3.10
C LEU A 93 0.09 11.22 1.96
N ALA A 94 1.38 11.43 1.71
CA ALA A 94 2.13 10.79 0.64
C ALA A 94 2.97 9.59 1.12
N ASP A 95 2.93 9.24 2.41
CA ASP A 95 3.76 8.15 2.92
C ASP A 95 3.28 6.80 2.36
N PRO A 96 4.18 5.97 1.80
CA PRO A 96 3.84 4.64 1.29
C PRO A 96 3.77 3.62 2.43
N VAL A 97 2.83 3.84 3.36
CA VAL A 97 2.78 3.11 4.65
C VAL A 97 2.63 1.60 4.45
N ILE A 98 1.80 1.18 3.49
CA ILE A 98 1.60 -0.25 3.20
C ILE A 98 2.92 -0.84 2.70
N ASP A 99 3.53 -0.26 1.67
CA ASP A 99 4.77 -0.78 1.09
C ASP A 99 5.90 -0.81 2.11
N VAL A 100 6.02 0.22 2.96
CA VAL A 100 7.05 0.25 4.00
C VAL A 100 6.83 -0.83 5.04
N THR A 101 5.59 -1.00 5.49
CA THR A 101 5.27 -2.05 6.47
C THR A 101 5.50 -3.44 5.89
N LEU A 102 5.08 -3.69 4.63
CA LEU A 102 5.31 -4.95 3.94
C LEU A 102 6.79 -5.23 3.71
N ALA A 103 7.58 -4.22 3.33
CA ALA A 103 9.02 -4.38 3.15
C ALA A 103 9.69 -4.78 4.48
N VAL A 104 9.30 -4.14 5.58
CA VAL A 104 9.84 -4.39 6.91
C VAL A 104 9.51 -5.78 7.44
N ILE A 105 8.32 -6.33 7.16
CA ILE A 105 7.92 -7.67 7.64
C ILE A 105 8.41 -8.81 6.74
N PHE A 106 8.73 -8.56 5.46
CA PHE A 106 9.12 -9.61 4.52
C PHE A 106 10.59 -9.61 4.13
N LEU A 107 11.26 -8.46 4.10
CA LEU A 107 12.62 -8.34 3.58
C LEU A 107 13.66 -8.31 4.70
N ASP A 108 14.85 -8.84 4.40
CA ASP A 108 16.04 -8.67 5.22
C ASP A 108 16.51 -7.21 5.16
N LEU A 109 16.34 -6.48 6.26
CA LEU A 109 16.69 -5.06 6.38
C LEU A 109 18.20 -4.79 6.41
N SER A 110 19.04 -5.83 6.54
CA SER A 110 20.48 -5.70 6.35
C SER A 110 20.87 -5.59 4.87
N VAL A 111 19.98 -6.04 3.96
CA VAL A 111 20.17 -6.05 2.51
C VAL A 111 19.31 -4.98 1.83
N HIS A 112 18.05 -4.85 2.25
CA HIS A 112 17.05 -4.02 1.61
C HIS A 112 16.63 -2.83 2.48
N SER A 113 16.25 -1.72 1.84
CA SER A 113 15.68 -0.58 2.56
C SER A 113 14.22 -0.88 2.95
N PRO A 114 13.71 -0.30 4.06
CA PRO A 114 12.28 -0.27 4.34
C PRO A 114 11.42 0.34 3.21
N THR A 115 12.02 1.05 2.25
CA THR A 115 11.30 1.63 1.10
C THR A 115 11.41 0.82 -0.19
N THR A 116 12.07 -0.34 -0.16
CA THR A 116 12.35 -1.14 -1.37
C THR A 116 11.07 -1.48 -2.15
N LEU A 117 10.01 -1.93 -1.48
CA LEU A 117 8.75 -2.27 -2.16
C LEU A 117 8.04 -1.03 -2.73
N ALA A 118 8.13 0.12 -2.06
CA ALA A 118 7.55 1.37 -2.54
C ALA A 118 8.21 1.86 -3.84
N GLY A 119 9.47 1.47 -4.07
CA GLY A 119 10.23 1.77 -5.29
C GLY A 119 9.89 0.87 -6.48
N LEU A 120 9.11 -0.19 -6.29
CA LEU A 120 8.62 -1.02 -7.39
C LEU A 120 7.57 -0.23 -8.20
N PRO A 121 7.49 -0.39 -9.53
CA PRO A 121 6.54 0.30 -10.39
C PRO A 121 5.12 -0.31 -10.29
N LEU A 122 4.68 -0.67 -9.07
CA LEU A 122 3.36 -1.22 -8.77
C LEU A 122 2.40 -0.12 -8.29
N ASN A 123 2.93 0.91 -7.64
CA ASN A 123 2.15 2.04 -7.18
C ASN A 123 1.73 2.96 -8.34
N PRO A 124 0.54 3.58 -8.27
CA PRO A 124 0.21 4.67 -9.18
C PRO A 124 1.28 5.77 -9.03
N PRO A 125 1.78 6.35 -10.14
CA PRO A 125 2.93 7.25 -10.10
C PRO A 125 2.64 8.57 -9.37
N ALA A 126 1.37 8.98 -9.29
CA ALA A 126 0.90 10.13 -8.54
C ALA A 126 -0.63 10.06 -8.35
N ASN A 127 -1.15 10.89 -7.46
CA ASN A 127 -2.59 11.14 -7.37
C ASN A 127 -3.11 11.83 -8.64
N ASP A 128 -4.38 11.58 -8.99
CA ASP A 128 -5.07 12.26 -10.09
C ASP A 128 -5.09 13.78 -9.92
N VAL A 129 -5.22 14.25 -8.68
CA VAL A 129 -5.14 15.66 -8.29
C VAL A 129 -4.11 15.79 -7.17
N ALA A 130 -3.15 16.70 -7.36
CA ALA A 130 -2.11 16.95 -6.38
C ALA A 130 -2.69 17.40 -5.03
N PHE A 131 -2.01 17.04 -3.94
CA PHE A 131 -2.29 17.59 -2.62
C PHE A 131 -2.10 19.11 -2.61
N ARG A 132 -2.91 19.79 -1.79
CA ARG A 132 -2.86 21.24 -1.62
C ARG A 132 -1.78 21.61 -0.58
N SER A 133 -1.15 22.75 -0.75
CA SER A 133 -0.20 23.32 0.23
C SER A 133 -0.87 23.85 1.49
N ASP A 134 -2.18 24.09 1.42
CA ASP A 134 -2.96 24.74 2.47
C ASP A 134 -4.21 23.93 2.77
N PHE A 135 -4.64 23.97 4.03
CA PHE A 135 -5.81 23.28 4.50
C PHE A 135 -7.09 23.71 3.72
N PRO A 136 -7.97 22.77 3.31
CA PRO A 136 -7.83 21.31 3.42
C PRO A 136 -6.80 20.75 2.43
N PHE A 137 -5.91 19.88 2.92
CA PHE A 137 -4.77 19.36 2.14
C PHE A 137 -5.17 18.36 1.04
N LEU A 138 -6.31 17.67 1.20
CA LEU A 138 -6.86 16.76 0.19
C LEU A 138 -7.54 17.53 -0.94
N ALA A 139 -7.47 16.97 -2.15
CA ALA A 139 -8.25 17.44 -3.28
C ALA A 139 -9.77 17.29 -2.99
N PRO A 140 -10.62 18.12 -3.62
CA PRO A 140 -12.07 17.88 -3.60
C PRO A 140 -12.39 16.45 -4.07
N PRO A 141 -13.41 15.79 -3.49
CA PRO A 141 -13.80 14.47 -3.95
C PRO A 141 -14.32 14.57 -5.39
N GLN A 142 -14.12 13.49 -6.15
CA GLN A 142 -14.64 13.40 -7.51
C GLN A 142 -16.18 13.50 -7.49
N GLY A 143 -16.74 14.18 -8.49
CA GLY A 143 -18.19 14.37 -8.64
C GLY A 143 -18.71 15.69 -8.06
N SER A 144 -20.00 15.70 -7.71
CA SER A 144 -20.70 16.86 -7.14
C SER A 144 -21.16 16.54 -5.73
N PRO A 145 -20.23 16.39 -4.76
CA PRO A 145 -20.62 16.17 -3.38
C PRO A 145 -21.54 17.32 -2.92
N PRO A 146 -22.49 17.08 -2.01
CA PRO A 146 -23.20 18.15 -1.34
C PRO A 146 -22.18 19.04 -0.63
N VAL A 147 -21.90 20.21 -1.20
CA VAL A 147 -21.07 21.24 -0.58
C VAL A 147 -21.98 22.18 0.18
N THR A 148 -21.65 22.44 1.44
CA THR A 148 -22.40 23.41 2.25
C THR A 148 -22.12 24.80 1.67
N THR A 149 -23.14 25.43 1.08
CA THR A 149 -23.04 26.80 0.55
C THR A 149 -23.22 27.87 1.64
N SER A 150 -23.43 27.42 2.89
CA SER A 150 -23.68 28.26 4.05
C SER A 150 -22.35 28.67 4.70
N THR A 151 -22.13 29.98 4.83
CA THR A 151 -21.06 30.56 5.67
C THR A 151 -21.37 30.45 7.17
N SER A 152 -22.32 29.59 7.59
CA SER A 152 -22.67 29.47 8.99
C SER A 152 -21.56 28.76 9.75
N THR A 153 -21.19 29.34 10.89
CA THR A 153 -20.24 28.79 11.86
C THR A 153 -20.92 27.81 12.82
N SER A 154 -22.15 27.37 12.52
CA SER A 154 -22.94 26.50 13.38
C SER A 154 -22.62 25.04 13.05
N PHE A 155 -21.48 24.58 13.54
CA PHE A 155 -21.11 23.18 13.51
C PHE A 155 -21.82 22.45 14.65
N ASP A 156 -22.66 21.46 14.33
CA ASP A 156 -23.23 20.54 15.32
C ASP A 156 -22.24 19.41 15.56
N PHE A 157 -21.31 19.65 16.48
CA PHE A 157 -20.39 18.62 16.92
C PHE A 157 -21.10 17.68 17.87
N ARG A 158 -20.99 16.38 17.62
CA ARG A 158 -21.54 15.36 18.53
C ARG A 158 -20.97 15.56 19.93
N THR A 159 -21.84 15.71 20.93
CA THR A 159 -21.47 15.87 22.34
C THR A 159 -21.63 14.59 23.15
N ALA A 160 -21.93 13.46 22.50
CA ALA A 160 -22.03 12.15 23.11
C ALA A 160 -20.72 11.77 23.82
N ALA A 161 -20.82 11.07 24.95
CA ALA A 161 -19.64 10.60 25.66
C ALA A 161 -18.85 9.59 24.81
N VAL A 162 -17.54 9.48 25.04
CA VAL A 162 -16.68 8.52 24.31
C VAL A 162 -17.20 7.08 24.46
N SER A 163 -17.79 6.75 25.61
CA SER A 163 -18.40 5.45 25.89
C SER A 163 -19.66 5.14 25.07
N GLU A 164 -20.22 6.13 24.36
CA GLU A 164 -21.36 5.92 23.46
C GLU A 164 -20.91 5.54 22.04
N TYR A 165 -19.62 5.65 21.74
CA TYR A 165 -19.05 5.21 20.47
C TYR A 165 -18.54 3.78 20.58
N VAL A 166 -18.78 3.01 19.52
CA VAL A 166 -18.22 1.66 19.35
C VAL A 166 -17.05 1.76 18.39
N ARG A 167 -15.93 1.11 18.71
CA ARG A 167 -14.80 0.99 17.80
C ARG A 167 -15.23 0.10 16.64
N VAL A 168 -15.07 0.60 15.41
CA VAL A 168 -15.43 -0.15 14.20
C VAL A 168 -14.19 -0.76 13.57
N ASP A 169 -13.05 -0.08 13.73
CA ASP A 169 -11.84 -0.40 13.02
C ASP A 169 -10.60 0.13 13.73
N ARG A 170 -9.48 -0.54 13.47
CA ARG A 170 -8.16 -0.19 14.01
C ARG A 170 -7.18 -0.09 12.85
N MET A 171 -6.61 1.10 12.68
CA MET A 171 -5.80 1.47 11.52
C MET A 171 -4.53 2.22 11.94
N GLY A 172 -3.90 1.76 13.03
CA GLY A 172 -2.57 2.23 13.45
C GLY A 172 -1.49 1.84 12.45
N MET A 173 -1.57 0.61 11.95
CA MET A 173 -0.67 -0.09 11.05
C MET A 173 -1.53 -0.77 9.97
N PRO A 174 -1.94 -0.01 8.93
CA PRO A 174 -2.93 -0.48 7.96
C PRO A 174 -2.59 -1.81 7.26
N ALA A 175 -1.30 -2.12 7.04
CA ALA A 175 -0.90 -3.38 6.44
C ALA A 175 -1.11 -4.58 7.38
N VAL A 176 -0.92 -4.40 8.68
CA VAL A 176 -1.16 -5.44 9.70
C VAL A 176 -2.64 -5.75 9.76
N ALA A 177 -3.45 -4.72 9.98
CA ALA A 177 -4.90 -4.84 10.05
C ALA A 177 -5.50 -5.37 8.75
N THR A 178 -4.90 -5.14 7.58
CA THR A 178 -5.37 -5.65 6.27
C THR A 178 -4.89 -7.07 5.98
N ALA A 179 -3.58 -7.33 6.04
CA ALA A 179 -2.96 -8.52 5.48
C ALA A 179 -2.64 -9.60 6.53
N LEU A 180 -2.38 -9.20 7.79
CA LEU A 180 -1.91 -10.14 8.83
C LEU A 180 -2.97 -10.53 9.85
N ILE A 181 -4.17 -9.95 9.78
CA ILE A 181 -5.33 -10.39 10.56
C ILE A 181 -6.28 -11.13 9.64
N GLY A 182 -6.48 -12.43 9.84
CA GLY A 182 -7.43 -13.24 9.09
C GLY A 182 -8.87 -12.78 9.25
N SER A 183 -9.71 -13.12 8.27
CA SER A 183 -11.12 -12.66 8.19
C SER A 183 -11.92 -13.01 9.45
N ASP A 184 -11.69 -14.19 10.02
CA ASP A 184 -12.40 -14.68 11.21
C ASP A 184 -12.00 -13.92 12.48
N SER A 185 -10.80 -13.34 12.49
CA SER A 185 -10.24 -12.58 13.61
C SER A 185 -10.46 -11.07 13.49
N LYS A 186 -10.91 -10.55 12.33
CA LYS A 186 -11.08 -9.10 12.09
C LYS A 186 -11.97 -8.40 13.11
N ILE A 187 -13.13 -8.98 13.41
CA ILE A 187 -14.09 -8.35 14.34
C ILE A 187 -13.49 -8.29 15.75
N ALA A 188 -12.94 -9.40 16.24
CA ALA A 188 -12.30 -9.46 17.54
C ALA A 188 -11.10 -8.50 17.63
N TYR A 189 -10.30 -8.42 16.57
CA TYR A 189 -9.20 -7.47 16.47
C TYR A 189 -9.67 -6.03 16.54
N ASN A 190 -10.67 -5.64 15.74
CA ASN A 190 -11.23 -4.30 15.70
C ASN A 190 -11.93 -3.90 17.01
N ASP A 191 -12.45 -4.87 17.75
CA ASP A 191 -13.11 -4.66 19.05
C ASP A 191 -12.13 -4.65 20.24
N ALA A 192 -10.88 -5.06 20.07
CA ALA A 192 -9.87 -5.12 21.13
C ALA A 192 -9.23 -3.76 21.48
N ASP A 193 -8.63 -3.69 22.66
CA ASP A 193 -7.84 -2.55 23.11
C ASP A 193 -6.35 -2.72 22.76
N PRO A 194 -5.58 -1.62 22.60
CA PRO A 194 -4.12 -1.72 22.37
C PRO A 194 -3.38 -2.53 23.44
N ALA A 195 -3.91 -2.56 24.67
CA ALA A 195 -3.35 -3.39 25.74
C ALA A 195 -3.42 -4.89 25.44
N ASP A 196 -4.41 -5.33 24.65
CA ASP A 196 -4.58 -6.72 24.25
C ASP A 196 -3.52 -7.14 23.22
N ASP A 197 -3.06 -6.23 22.34
CA ASP A 197 -1.95 -6.55 21.45
C ASP A 197 -0.63 -6.64 22.23
N VAL A 198 -0.41 -5.73 23.19
CA VAL A 198 0.75 -5.77 24.09
C VAL A 198 0.76 -7.06 24.91
N ALA A 199 -0.41 -7.57 25.28
CA ALA A 199 -0.57 -8.87 25.93
C ALA A 199 -0.36 -10.07 24.97
N GLY A 200 -0.18 -9.81 23.67
CA GLY A 200 0.10 -10.84 22.66
C GLY A 200 -1.13 -11.56 22.13
N THR A 201 -2.35 -11.04 22.36
CA THR A 201 -3.62 -11.70 22.00
C THR A 201 -3.67 -12.12 20.54
N PHE A 202 -3.15 -11.28 19.64
CA PHE A 202 -3.18 -11.50 18.20
C PHE A 202 -1.86 -11.99 17.61
N VAL A 203 -0.81 -12.16 18.41
CA VAL A 203 0.51 -12.62 17.92
C VAL A 203 0.42 -13.98 17.21
N PRO A 204 -0.33 -14.99 17.70
CA PRO A 204 -0.48 -16.25 16.98
C PRO A 204 -1.10 -16.08 15.58
N GLU A 205 -2.15 -15.26 15.46
CA GLU A 205 -2.80 -14.96 14.18
C GLU A 205 -1.82 -14.25 13.23
N LEU A 206 -1.11 -13.23 13.73
CA LEU A 206 -0.13 -12.48 12.94
C LEU A 206 0.98 -13.40 12.41
N ALA A 207 1.49 -14.29 13.26
CA ALA A 207 2.53 -15.24 12.89
C ALA A 207 2.03 -16.28 11.88
N GLU A 208 0.80 -16.78 12.05
CA GLU A 208 0.16 -17.70 11.12
C GLU A 208 -0.01 -17.07 9.73
N GLN A 209 -0.58 -15.86 9.65
CA GLN A 209 -0.77 -15.15 8.39
C GLN A 209 0.57 -14.77 7.75
N LEU A 210 1.55 -14.28 8.53
CA LEU A 210 2.87 -13.94 8.01
C LEU A 210 3.59 -15.17 7.45
N THR A 211 3.51 -16.32 8.12
CA THR A 211 4.07 -17.59 7.64
C THR A 211 3.37 -18.03 6.36
N GLY A 212 2.02 -17.99 6.33
CA GLY A 212 1.24 -18.36 5.15
C GLY A 212 1.57 -17.50 3.93
N LEU A 213 1.69 -16.18 4.11
CA LEU A 213 2.09 -15.26 3.06
C LEU A 213 3.54 -15.49 2.63
N THR A 214 4.45 -15.71 3.58
CA THR A 214 5.86 -16.00 3.27
C THR A 214 5.98 -17.26 2.43
N ASN A 215 5.31 -18.35 2.80
CA ASN A 215 5.28 -19.58 2.01
C ASN A 215 4.75 -19.35 0.58
N ALA A 216 3.84 -18.39 0.39
CA ALA A 216 3.24 -18.08 -0.91
C ALA A 216 4.06 -17.10 -1.76
N LEU A 217 4.95 -16.31 -1.15
CA LEU A 217 5.62 -15.17 -1.79
C LEU A 217 7.15 -15.28 -1.81
N ALA A 218 7.76 -16.15 -1.00
CA ALA A 218 9.21 -16.16 -0.82
C ALA A 218 9.97 -16.46 -2.12
N ASP A 219 9.48 -17.39 -2.93
CA ASP A 219 10.04 -17.74 -4.23
C ASP A 219 9.88 -16.59 -5.24
N ASP A 220 8.74 -15.91 -5.25
CA ASP A 220 8.49 -14.74 -6.09
C ASP A 220 9.39 -13.56 -5.68
N LEU A 221 9.59 -13.33 -4.37
CA LEU A 221 10.50 -12.32 -3.84
C LEU A 221 11.95 -12.63 -4.26
N VAL A 222 12.40 -13.87 -4.10
CA VAL A 222 13.74 -14.30 -4.55
C VAL A 222 13.88 -14.19 -6.07
N GLY A 223 12.84 -14.57 -6.83
CA GLY A 223 12.79 -14.44 -8.28
C GLY A 223 12.88 -12.98 -8.75
N ALA A 224 12.36 -12.05 -7.95
CA ALA A 224 12.49 -10.61 -8.17
C ALA A 224 13.86 -10.03 -7.74
N GLY A 225 14.77 -10.87 -7.20
CA GLY A 225 16.08 -10.44 -6.69
C GLY A 225 16.02 -9.78 -5.32
N LEU A 226 14.92 -9.98 -4.58
CA LEU A 226 14.78 -9.55 -3.20
C LEU A 226 15.22 -10.67 -2.24
N THR A 227 15.58 -10.29 -1.03
CA THR A 227 16.05 -11.21 0.00
C THR A 227 15.04 -11.22 1.13
N PRO A 228 14.23 -12.28 1.26
CA PRO A 228 13.36 -12.43 2.41
C PRO A 228 14.15 -12.52 3.71
N CYS A 229 13.61 -11.98 4.81
CA CYS A 229 14.19 -12.18 6.15
C CYS A 229 13.90 -13.58 6.71
N ALA A 230 12.85 -14.25 6.20
CA ALA A 230 12.46 -15.57 6.63
C ALA A 230 13.42 -16.62 6.09
N THR A 231 13.67 -17.66 6.88
CA THR A 231 14.59 -18.75 6.52
C THR A 231 13.83 -20.04 6.28
N GLU A 232 14.21 -20.81 5.25
CA GLU A 232 13.64 -22.14 5.02
C GLU A 232 13.99 -23.08 6.17
N GLU A 233 12.99 -23.78 6.70
CA GLU A 233 13.18 -24.85 7.67
C GLU A 233 13.83 -26.06 6.97
N THR A 234 14.94 -26.55 7.53
CA THR A 234 15.70 -27.71 7.02
C THR A 234 15.20 -29.04 7.54
#